data_AF-A0A1N6H800-F1
#
_entry.id   AF-A0A1N6H800-F1
#
_cell.length_a   1.000
_cell.length_b   1.000
_cell.length_c   1.000
_cell.angle_alpha   90.00
_cell.angle_beta   90.00
_cell.angle_gamma   90.00
#
_symmetry.space_group_name_H-M   'P 1'
#
loop_
_entity.id
_entity.type
_entity.pdbx_description
1 polymer ?
#
loop_
_entity_poly.entity_id
_entity_poly.type
_entity_poly.pdbx_seq_one_letter_code
_entity_poly.pdbx_strand_id
1 'polypeptide(L)'
;MKRLIRLVLVTLPCVALTAEAQSFAPNPRFKPKVGDLCQVGDFDPARQTWNDVIAAKDEASWIKYANAFRDKVTLAELDAEGSTTKIRAGTRVKFVSHKDLATSKTPRTAARVRLNEGPNKDRLVWVERQFLFHPAKVSPIVRGIGDPRAATLLKSGLNLEKLGKKAGALGFYHEIVIHHDDSDEAKTATERIKALGERVPAPIKAPAKPLFRLMISESSGEETTIPKNAAPEPEPRAQQHP
;
A
#
# COMPACT_ATOMS: atom_id res chain seq x y z
N MET A 1 -50.13 33.93 -16.51
CA MET A 1 -49.84 32.53 -16.18
C MET A 1 -48.34 32.38 -15.91
N LYS A 2 -47.89 32.42 -14.65
CA LYS A 2 -46.47 32.27 -14.27
C LYS A 2 -46.28 30.86 -13.71
N ARG A 3 -45.51 30.00 -14.40
CA ARG A 3 -45.20 28.64 -13.96
C ARG A 3 -44.04 28.69 -12.96
N LEU A 4 -44.31 28.25 -11.73
CA LEU A 4 -43.34 28.12 -10.66
C LEU A 4 -42.55 26.81 -10.87
N ILE A 5 -41.27 26.90 -11.19
CA ILE A 5 -40.35 25.74 -11.27
C ILE A 5 -39.83 25.48 -9.86
N ARG A 6 -40.28 24.40 -9.22
CA ARG A 6 -39.73 23.90 -7.95
C ARG A 6 -38.44 23.12 -8.24
N LEU A 7 -37.31 23.74 -7.92
CA LEU A 7 -36.00 23.11 -7.92
C LEU A 7 -35.90 22.21 -6.67
N VAL A 8 -35.94 20.90 -6.85
CA VAL A 8 -35.73 19.93 -5.76
C VAL A 8 -34.23 19.70 -5.62
N LEU A 9 -33.63 20.34 -4.62
CA LEU A 9 -32.23 20.16 -4.25
C LEU A 9 -32.11 18.81 -3.51
N VAL A 10 -31.70 17.75 -4.21
CA VAL A 10 -31.43 16.45 -3.60
C VAL A 10 -30.05 16.49 -2.97
N THR A 11 -30.00 16.65 -1.65
CA THR A 11 -28.77 16.52 -0.86
C THR A 11 -28.42 15.04 -0.75
N LEU A 12 -27.52 14.57 -1.61
CA LEU A 12 -26.91 13.24 -1.50
C LEU A 12 -26.02 13.21 -0.24
N PRO A 13 -26.28 12.32 0.74
CA PRO A 13 -25.36 12.12 1.85
C PRO A 13 -24.08 11.46 1.33
N CYS A 14 -22.97 12.18 1.38
CA CYS A 14 -21.63 11.63 1.22
C CYS A 14 -21.37 10.65 2.36
N VAL A 15 -21.68 9.37 2.14
CA VAL A 15 -21.20 8.28 3.01
C VAL A 15 -19.72 8.09 2.70
N ALA A 16 -18.86 8.78 3.45
CA ALA A 16 -17.43 8.51 3.46
C ALA A 16 -17.23 7.08 3.98
N LEU A 17 -16.91 6.17 3.07
CA LEU A 17 -16.57 4.79 3.39
C LEU A 17 -15.21 4.79 4.12
N THR A 18 -15.23 4.91 5.44
CA THR A 18 -14.04 4.76 6.28
C THR A 18 -13.63 3.30 6.28
N ALA A 19 -12.85 2.89 5.29
CA ALA A 19 -12.09 1.65 5.37
C ALA A 19 -11.18 1.75 6.61
N GLU A 20 -11.26 0.77 7.51
CA GLU A 20 -10.52 0.75 8.77
C GLU A 20 -9.01 0.97 8.57
N ALA A 21 -8.57 2.20 8.83
CA ALA A 21 -7.17 2.61 8.81
C ALA A 21 -6.29 1.79 9.79
N GLN A 22 -6.90 1.11 10.77
CA GLN A 22 -6.19 0.30 11.77
C GLN A 22 -5.44 -0.90 11.18
N SER A 23 -5.83 -1.40 10.00
CA SER A 23 -5.14 -2.53 9.34
C SER A 23 -3.85 -2.13 8.60
N PHE A 24 -3.55 -0.82 8.52
CA PHE A 24 -2.44 -0.28 7.73
C PHE A 24 -1.31 0.31 8.58
N ALA A 25 -1.40 0.29 9.91
CA ALA A 25 -0.29 0.76 10.73
C ALA A 25 0.96 -0.12 10.49
N PRO A 26 2.15 0.47 10.30
CA PRO A 26 3.40 -0.26 10.27
C PRO A 26 3.48 -1.22 11.45
N ASN A 27 3.77 -2.50 11.21
CA ASN A 27 4.13 -3.39 12.31
C ASN A 27 5.61 -3.16 12.65
N PRO A 28 5.96 -2.45 13.75
CA PRO A 28 7.35 -2.14 14.08
C PRO A 28 8.17 -3.40 14.39
N ARG A 29 7.51 -4.53 14.65
CA ARG A 29 8.15 -5.83 14.91
C ARG A 29 8.37 -6.64 13.64
N PHE A 30 7.99 -6.13 12.47
CA PHE A 30 8.19 -6.85 11.22
C PHE A 30 9.69 -7.00 10.90
N LYS A 31 10.13 -8.25 10.79
CA LYS A 31 11.50 -8.63 10.43
C LYS A 31 11.41 -9.43 9.12
N PRO A 32 11.50 -8.77 7.95
CA PRO A 32 11.43 -9.47 6.68
C PRO A 32 12.58 -10.47 6.56
N LYS A 33 12.29 -11.66 6.03
CA LYS A 33 13.27 -12.68 5.67
C LYS A 33 13.62 -12.58 4.20
N VAL A 34 14.82 -13.03 3.83
CA VAL A 34 15.26 -13.09 2.43
C VAL A 34 14.23 -13.86 1.61
N GLY A 35 13.72 -13.23 0.56
CA GLY A 35 12.70 -13.78 -0.30
C GLY A 35 11.25 -13.37 0.03
N ASP A 36 11.01 -12.77 1.19
CA ASP A 36 9.68 -12.27 1.56
C ASP A 36 9.22 -11.21 0.57
N LEU A 37 7.93 -11.26 0.22
CA LEU A 37 7.27 -10.19 -0.51
C LEU A 37 6.82 -9.14 0.51
N CYS A 38 7.21 -7.88 0.28
CA CYS A 38 6.95 -6.71 1.11
C CYS A 38 6.22 -5.64 0.29
N GLN A 39 5.60 -4.68 0.96
CA GLN A 39 5.20 -3.41 0.35
C GLN A 39 6.11 -2.29 0.82
N VAL A 40 6.38 -1.32 -0.06
CA VAL A 40 7.17 -0.12 0.25
C VAL A 40 6.25 1.08 0.43
N GLY A 41 6.51 1.91 1.43
CA GLY A 41 5.78 3.15 1.67
C GLY A 41 6.32 3.94 2.85
N ASP A 42 5.97 5.21 2.96
CA ASP A 42 6.19 6.01 4.17
C ASP A 42 4.82 6.37 4.75
N PHE A 43 4.48 5.84 5.92
CA PHE A 43 3.16 6.05 6.52
C PHE A 43 3.18 7.34 7.35
N ASP A 44 2.38 8.32 6.93
CA ASP A 44 2.13 9.53 7.72
C ASP A 44 0.99 9.26 8.71
N PRO A 45 1.27 9.11 10.01
CA PRO A 45 0.23 8.81 11.00
C PRO A 45 -0.71 10.00 11.24
N ALA A 46 -0.27 11.24 11.00
CA ALA A 46 -1.10 12.42 11.20
C ALA A 46 -2.16 12.53 10.11
N ARG A 47 -1.82 12.13 8.88
CA ARG A 47 -2.73 12.15 7.72
C ARG A 47 -3.40 10.81 7.44
N GLN A 48 -2.92 9.73 8.05
CA GLN A 48 -3.29 8.35 7.72
C GLN A 48 -3.09 8.04 6.23
N THR A 49 -2.04 8.59 5.63
CA THR A 49 -1.73 8.43 4.21
C THR A 49 -0.40 7.74 3.99
N TRP A 50 -0.31 6.99 2.90
CA TRP A 50 0.92 6.38 2.42
C TRP A 50 1.60 7.29 1.40
N ASN A 51 2.84 7.69 1.70
CA ASN A 51 3.68 8.50 0.83
C ASN A 51 4.67 7.61 0.07
N ASP A 52 5.04 8.10 -1.12
CA ASP A 52 6.07 7.49 -1.94
C ASP A 52 7.44 7.54 -1.25
N VAL A 53 8.28 6.56 -1.54
CA VAL A 53 9.60 6.40 -0.90
C VAL A 53 10.71 6.69 -1.90
N ILE A 54 11.74 7.39 -1.45
CA ILE A 54 12.97 7.56 -2.22
C ILE A 54 13.86 6.34 -1.97
N ALA A 55 14.28 5.70 -3.05
CA ALA A 55 15.20 4.58 -3.01
C ALA A 55 16.51 4.94 -3.73
N ALA A 56 17.63 4.50 -3.18
CA ALA A 56 18.93 4.61 -3.83
C ALA A 56 19.14 3.44 -4.80
N LYS A 57 19.75 3.71 -5.97
CA LYS A 57 19.97 2.68 -7.00
C LYS A 57 21.05 1.68 -6.62
N ASP A 58 22.02 2.11 -5.82
CA ASP A 58 23.12 1.28 -5.32
C ASP A 58 23.47 1.63 -3.87
N GLU A 59 24.43 0.88 -3.32
CA GLU A 59 24.82 1.01 -1.92
C GLU A 59 25.57 2.32 -1.64
N ALA A 60 26.39 2.80 -2.59
CA ALA A 60 27.15 4.03 -2.42
C ALA A 60 26.20 5.24 -2.41
N SER A 61 25.23 5.27 -3.32
CA SER A 61 24.15 6.27 -3.33
C SER A 61 23.32 6.21 -2.03
N TRP A 62 23.09 5.02 -1.48
CA TRP A 62 22.39 4.88 -0.20
C TRP A 62 23.21 5.44 0.97
N ILE A 63 24.52 5.19 1.03
CA ILE A 63 25.40 5.75 2.07
C ILE A 63 25.38 7.28 2.01
N LYS A 64 25.49 7.87 0.80
CA LYS A 64 25.35 9.32 0.62
C LYS A 64 23.98 9.81 1.11
N TYR A 65 22.89 9.14 0.68
CA TYR A 65 21.53 9.47 1.09
C TYR A 65 21.33 9.41 2.61
N ALA A 66 21.84 8.36 3.27
CA ALA A 66 21.73 8.19 4.72
C ALA A 66 22.46 9.30 5.50
N ASN A 67 23.61 9.76 5.00
CA ASN A 67 24.35 10.88 5.57
C ASN A 67 23.65 12.23 5.30
N ALA A 68 22.96 12.33 4.17
CA ALA A 68 22.26 13.52 3.69
C ALA A 68 20.83 13.68 4.20
N PHE A 69 20.26 12.72 4.93
CA PHE A 69 18.81 12.67 5.20
C PHE A 69 18.23 13.92 5.91
N ARG A 70 19.07 14.76 6.54
CA ARG A 70 18.67 16.03 7.14
C ARG A 70 19.05 17.26 6.32
N ASP A 71 19.83 17.07 5.26
CA ASP A 71 20.27 18.09 4.34
C ASP A 71 19.48 18.01 3.03
N LYS A 72 18.51 18.93 2.88
CA LYS A 72 17.64 19.00 1.70
C LYS A 72 18.43 19.31 0.43
N VAL A 73 19.56 20.02 0.53
CA VAL A 73 20.37 20.40 -0.63
C VAL A 73 21.02 19.15 -1.22
N THR A 74 21.64 18.34 -0.37
CA THR A 74 22.29 17.09 -0.80
C THR A 74 21.31 16.06 -1.35
N LEU A 75 20.06 16.03 -0.86
CA LEU A 75 19.02 15.17 -1.44
C LEU A 75 18.66 15.57 -2.88
N ALA A 76 18.57 16.87 -3.18
CA ALA A 76 18.30 17.36 -4.53
C ALA A 76 19.48 17.08 -5.47
N GLU A 77 20.72 17.18 -4.99
CA GLU A 77 21.92 16.82 -5.75
C GLU A 77 21.93 15.32 -6.12
N LEU A 78 21.60 14.44 -5.17
CA LEU A 78 21.51 13.00 -5.43
C LEU A 78 20.43 12.66 -6.48
N ASP A 79 19.31 13.38 -6.46
CA ASP A 79 18.25 13.19 -7.45
C ASP A 79 18.67 13.72 -8.83
N ALA A 80 19.39 14.84 -8.88
CA ALA A 80 19.98 15.39 -10.12
C ALA A 80 21.06 14.48 -10.72
N GLU A 81 21.87 13.82 -9.88
CA GLU A 81 22.82 12.77 -10.30
C GLU A 81 22.12 11.50 -10.81
N GLY A 82 20.80 11.38 -10.60
CA GLY A 82 20.07 10.16 -10.87
C GLY A 82 20.50 9.00 -9.96
N SER A 83 21.05 9.29 -8.78
CA SER A 83 21.44 8.28 -7.78
C SER A 83 20.22 7.68 -7.06
N THR A 84 19.08 8.37 -7.13
CA THR A 84 17.82 7.97 -6.49
C THR A 84 16.73 7.63 -7.51
N THR A 85 15.69 6.97 -7.04
CA THR A 85 14.45 6.72 -7.77
C THR A 85 13.28 6.75 -6.80
N LYS A 86 12.15 7.29 -7.27
CA LYS A 86 10.92 7.34 -6.49
C LYS A 86 10.14 6.03 -6.66
N ILE A 87 9.84 5.37 -5.56
CA ILE A 87 8.99 4.17 -5.51
C ILE A 87 7.62 4.59 -5.02
N ARG A 88 6.58 4.26 -5.80
CA ARG A 88 5.21 4.54 -5.42
C ARG A 88 4.83 3.77 -4.15
N ALA A 89 4.14 4.41 -3.23
CA ALA A 89 3.65 3.74 -2.03
C ALA A 89 2.75 2.53 -2.40
N GLY A 90 2.90 1.42 -1.67
CA GLY A 90 2.21 0.16 -1.93
C GLY A 90 2.87 -0.74 -2.97
N THR A 91 3.95 -0.29 -3.63
CA THR A 91 4.68 -1.12 -4.61
C THR A 91 5.19 -2.40 -3.96
N ARG A 92 4.94 -3.55 -4.60
CA ARG A 92 5.42 -4.85 -4.12
C ARG A 92 6.90 -5.04 -4.43
N VAL A 93 7.65 -5.43 -3.41
CA VAL A 93 9.10 -5.66 -3.52
C VAL A 93 9.47 -6.98 -2.86
N LYS A 94 10.47 -7.67 -3.39
CA LYS A 94 11.04 -8.86 -2.78
C LYS A 94 12.25 -8.45 -1.93
N PHE A 95 12.22 -8.77 -0.64
CA PHE A 95 13.35 -8.50 0.25
C PHE A 95 14.55 -9.39 -0.11
N VAL A 96 15.74 -8.80 -0.21
CA VAL A 96 16.96 -9.50 -0.62
C VAL A 96 17.97 -9.57 0.51
N SER A 97 18.28 -8.44 1.15
CA SER A 97 19.22 -8.36 2.27
C SER A 97 19.01 -7.05 3.02
N HIS A 98 19.66 -6.89 4.17
CA HIS A 98 19.77 -5.61 4.86
C HIS A 98 21.21 -5.36 5.27
N LYS A 99 21.53 -4.09 5.50
CA LYS A 99 22.83 -3.65 6.02
C LYS A 99 22.60 -2.58 7.06
N ASP A 100 23.18 -2.77 8.22
CA ASP A 100 23.21 -1.74 9.26
C ASP A 100 24.33 -0.75 8.94
N LEU A 101 23.99 0.52 8.91
CA LEU A 101 24.95 1.60 8.81
C LEU A 101 25.12 2.22 10.19
N ALA A 102 26.33 2.08 10.72
CA ALA A 102 26.82 2.84 11.85
C ALA A 102 27.04 4.29 11.39
N THR A 103 25.95 5.05 11.24
CA THR A 103 26.05 6.50 11.09
C THR A 103 26.23 7.13 12.48
N SER A 104 26.91 8.27 12.55
CA SER A 104 27.35 8.87 13.82
C SER A 104 26.22 9.37 14.74
N LYS A 105 24.96 9.44 14.26
CA LYS A 105 23.85 10.04 15.03
C LYS A 105 22.66 9.12 15.24
N THR A 106 22.31 8.25 14.29
CA THR A 106 21.25 7.24 14.48
C THR A 106 21.55 6.03 13.62
N PRO A 107 21.61 4.82 14.20
CA PRO A 107 21.78 3.61 13.40
C PRO A 107 20.63 3.53 12.39
N ARG A 108 20.97 3.35 11.12
CA ARG A 108 20.00 3.20 10.03
C ARG A 108 20.20 1.84 9.40
N THR A 109 19.14 1.05 9.38
CA THR A 109 19.14 -0.22 8.66
C THR A 109 18.63 0.02 7.25
N ALA A 110 19.50 -0.21 6.28
CA ALA A 110 19.16 -0.22 4.87
C ALA A 110 18.60 -1.60 4.49
N ALA A 111 17.57 -1.65 3.66
CA ALA A 111 17.08 -2.87 3.06
C ALA A 111 17.31 -2.84 1.56
N ARG A 112 17.98 -3.87 1.05
CA ARG A 112 18.11 -4.13 -0.38
C ARG A 112 16.90 -4.95 -0.83
N VAL A 113 16.16 -4.42 -1.80
CA VAL A 113 14.94 -5.02 -2.30
C VAL A 113 14.95 -5.11 -3.83
N ARG A 114 14.25 -6.10 -4.37
CA ARG A 114 13.98 -6.22 -5.81
C ARG A 114 12.56 -5.75 -6.10
N LEU A 115 12.40 -4.79 -7.00
CA LEU A 115 11.09 -4.31 -7.41
C LEU A 115 10.36 -5.39 -8.19
N ASN A 116 9.11 -5.72 -7.80
CA ASN A 116 8.34 -6.77 -8.46
C ASN A 116 7.41 -6.20 -9.55
N GLU A 117 7.20 -4.88 -9.57
CA GLU A 117 6.20 -4.20 -10.38
C GLU A 117 6.70 -2.84 -10.88
N GLY A 118 5.97 -2.27 -11.84
CA GLY A 118 6.23 -0.94 -12.38
C GLY A 118 7.37 -0.88 -13.39
N PRO A 119 7.75 0.34 -13.83
CA PRO A 119 8.75 0.56 -14.87
C PRO A 119 10.17 0.11 -14.48
N ASN A 120 10.41 -0.11 -13.19
CA ASN A 120 11.68 -0.54 -12.64
C ASN A 120 11.68 -2.01 -12.18
N LYS A 121 10.76 -2.84 -12.70
CA LYS A 121 10.67 -4.27 -12.37
C LYS A 121 12.04 -4.96 -12.47
N ASP A 122 12.30 -5.87 -11.54
CA ASP A 122 13.52 -6.67 -11.38
C ASP A 122 14.79 -5.89 -11.01
N ARG A 123 14.73 -4.55 -10.94
CA ARG A 123 15.84 -3.74 -10.43
C ARG A 123 16.01 -3.92 -8.93
N LEU A 124 17.28 -3.95 -8.52
CA LEU A 124 17.68 -3.93 -7.12
C LEU A 124 17.86 -2.48 -6.68
N VAL A 125 17.28 -2.13 -5.54
CA VAL A 125 17.35 -0.80 -4.95
C VAL A 125 17.50 -0.90 -3.44
N TRP A 126 17.96 0.18 -2.82
CA TRP A 126 18.10 0.32 -1.38
C TRP A 126 17.06 1.29 -0.85
N VAL A 127 16.32 0.85 0.16
CA VAL A 127 15.32 1.65 0.89
C VAL A 127 15.61 1.60 2.38
N GLU A 128 15.11 2.56 3.14
CA GLU A 128 15.17 2.45 4.59
C GLU A 128 14.30 1.29 5.06
N ARG A 129 14.79 0.45 5.97
CA ARG A 129 14.07 -0.75 6.41
C ARG A 129 12.71 -0.41 7.03
N GLN A 130 12.58 0.75 7.69
CA GLN A 130 11.31 1.20 8.28
C GLN A 130 10.20 1.43 7.25
N PHE A 131 10.55 1.60 5.98
CA PHE A 131 9.60 1.75 4.87
C PHE A 131 9.15 0.41 4.28
N LEU A 132 9.55 -0.73 4.87
CA LEU A 132 9.08 -2.05 4.47
C LEU A 132 8.00 -2.56 5.42
N PHE A 133 6.87 -2.93 4.83
CA PHE A 133 5.75 -3.51 5.56
C PHE A 133 5.46 -4.90 5.06
N HIS A 134 4.99 -5.73 5.98
CA HIS A 134 4.41 -7.00 5.60
C HIS A 134 3.16 -6.70 4.75
N PRO A 135 2.99 -7.31 3.57
CA PRO A 135 1.69 -7.31 2.94
C PRO A 135 0.83 -8.09 3.93
N ALA A 136 -0.06 -7.41 4.66
CA ALA A 136 -1.03 -8.13 5.48
C ALA A 136 -1.61 -9.20 4.55
N LYS A 137 -1.57 -10.47 4.97
CA LYS A 137 -2.13 -11.58 4.20
C LYS A 137 -3.53 -11.11 3.77
N VAL A 138 -3.68 -10.73 2.51
CA VAL A 138 -4.93 -10.20 1.96
C VAL A 138 -5.38 -8.83 2.52
N SER A 139 -4.52 -7.81 2.59
CA SER A 139 -5.05 -6.43 2.60
C SER A 139 -5.51 -6.08 1.19
N PRO A 140 -6.75 -5.61 0.97
CA PRO A 140 -7.18 -5.08 -0.32
C PRO A 140 -6.16 -4.04 -0.73
N ILE A 141 -5.59 -4.24 -1.91
CA ILE A 141 -4.64 -3.35 -2.55
C ILE A 141 -5.13 -1.91 -2.32
N VAL A 142 -4.25 -1.08 -1.77
CA VAL A 142 -4.43 0.37 -1.67
C VAL A 142 -5.02 0.85 -2.99
N ARG A 143 -6.27 1.32 -2.95
CA ARG A 143 -7.03 1.82 -4.10
C ARG A 143 -6.12 2.77 -4.91
N GLY A 144 -5.74 2.37 -6.11
CA GLY A 144 -4.92 3.19 -7.02
C GLY A 144 -3.73 2.50 -7.68
N ILE A 145 -3.31 1.30 -7.26
CA ILE A 145 -2.45 0.46 -8.11
C ILE A 145 -3.40 -0.34 -9.00
N GLY A 146 -3.47 0.03 -10.29
CA GLY A 146 -4.42 -0.52 -11.26
C GLY A 146 -4.54 -2.04 -11.17
N ASP A 147 -5.77 -2.53 -11.21
CA ASP A 147 -6.03 -3.96 -11.14
C ASP A 147 -5.43 -4.63 -12.40
N PRO A 148 -4.45 -5.55 -12.26
CA PRO A 148 -3.81 -6.18 -13.40
C PRO A 148 -4.81 -6.95 -14.29
N ARG A 149 -5.94 -7.38 -13.71
CA ARG A 149 -7.05 -7.95 -14.47
C ARG A 149 -7.74 -6.88 -15.31
N ALA A 150 -8.08 -5.73 -14.75
CA ALA A 150 -8.69 -4.62 -15.48
C ALA A 150 -7.80 -4.17 -16.65
N ALA A 151 -6.48 -4.08 -16.44
CA ALA A 151 -5.52 -3.75 -17.50
C ALA A 151 -5.51 -4.80 -18.64
N THR A 152 -5.59 -6.09 -18.29
CA THR A 152 -5.64 -7.19 -19.27
C THR A 152 -6.95 -7.20 -20.05
N LEU A 153 -8.08 -6.96 -19.38
CA LEU A 153 -9.40 -6.83 -20.01
C LEU A 153 -9.42 -5.62 -20.95
N LEU A 154 -8.87 -4.47 -20.53
CA LEU A 154 -8.83 -3.25 -21.35
C LEU A 154 -8.03 -3.49 -22.63
N LYS A 155 -6.86 -4.12 -22.53
CA LYS A 155 -6.04 -4.49 -23.69
C LYS A 155 -6.79 -5.41 -24.65
N SER A 156 -7.55 -6.37 -24.12
CA SER A 156 -8.34 -7.31 -24.92
C SER A 156 -9.48 -6.60 -25.65
N GLY A 157 -10.19 -5.70 -24.96
CA GLY A 157 -11.23 -4.85 -25.56
C GLY A 157 -10.69 -3.97 -26.69
N LEU A 158 -9.57 -3.28 -26.46
CA LEU A 158 -8.92 -2.44 -27.47
C LEU A 158 -8.47 -3.23 -28.70
N ASN A 159 -7.98 -4.46 -28.52
CA ASN A 159 -7.58 -5.32 -29.63
C ASN A 159 -8.79 -5.75 -30.46
N LEU A 160 -9.90 -6.13 -29.83
CA LEU A 160 -11.13 -6.48 -30.55
C LEU A 160 -11.73 -5.29 -31.28
N GLU A 161 -11.65 -4.10 -30.70
CA GLU A 161 -12.10 -2.87 -31.33
C GLU A 161 -11.30 -2.56 -32.61
N LYS A 162 -9.96 -2.70 -32.56
CA LYS A 162 -9.09 -2.57 -33.75
C LYS A 162 -9.42 -3.58 -34.84
N LEU A 163 -9.89 -4.77 -34.47
CA LEU A 163 -10.32 -5.82 -35.39
C LEU A 163 -11.76 -5.62 -35.91
N GLY A 164 -12.43 -4.51 -35.57
CA GLY A 164 -13.82 -4.23 -35.96
C GLY A 164 -14.86 -5.08 -35.22
N LYS A 165 -14.46 -5.87 -34.22
CA LYS A 165 -15.36 -6.75 -33.44
C LYS A 165 -16.02 -5.98 -32.29
N LYS A 166 -16.87 -5.01 -32.65
CA LYS A 166 -17.52 -4.07 -31.72
C LYS A 166 -18.19 -4.75 -30.52
N ALA A 167 -19.05 -5.75 -30.76
CA ALA A 167 -19.79 -6.42 -29.68
C ALA A 167 -18.88 -7.11 -28.66
N GLY A 168 -17.79 -7.74 -29.13
CA GLY A 168 -16.82 -8.38 -28.24
C GLY A 168 -16.03 -7.36 -27.41
N ALA A 169 -15.64 -6.23 -28.00
CA ALA A 169 -14.96 -5.15 -27.29
C ALA A 169 -15.83 -4.57 -26.15
N LEU A 170 -17.13 -4.34 -26.44
CA LEU A 170 -18.09 -3.86 -25.45
C LEU A 170 -18.25 -4.82 -24.26
N GLY A 171 -18.22 -6.13 -24.50
CA GLY A 171 -18.26 -7.13 -23.42
C GLY A 171 -17.14 -6.92 -22.39
N PHE A 172 -15.90 -6.73 -22.87
CA PHE A 172 -14.76 -6.44 -21.99
C PHE A 172 -14.88 -5.09 -21.29
N TYR A 173 -15.28 -4.04 -22.02
CA TYR A 173 -15.43 -2.71 -21.40
C TYR A 173 -16.54 -2.69 -20.34
N HIS A 174 -17.65 -3.39 -20.56
CA HIS A 174 -18.71 -3.54 -19.56
C HIS A 174 -18.21 -4.29 -18.33
N GLU A 175 -17.45 -5.39 -18.47
CA GLU A 175 -16.88 -6.13 -17.34
C GLU A 175 -15.98 -5.22 -16.49
N ILE A 176 -15.16 -4.39 -17.12
CA ILE A 176 -14.29 -3.43 -16.41
C ILE A 176 -15.12 -2.42 -15.63
N VAL A 177 -16.11 -1.78 -16.25
CA VAL A 177 -16.96 -0.77 -15.58
C VAL A 177 -17.80 -1.38 -14.45
N ILE A 178 -18.24 -2.63 -14.61
CA ILE A 178 -19.09 -3.30 -13.64
C ILE A 178 -18.31 -3.74 -12.41
N HIS A 179 -17.09 -4.27 -12.59
CA HIS A 179 -16.33 -4.93 -11.52
C HIS A 179 -15.11 -4.15 -11.02
N HIS A 180 -14.67 -3.12 -11.74
CA HIS A 180 -13.45 -2.36 -11.47
C HIS A 180 -13.69 -0.85 -11.58
N ASP A 181 -14.83 -0.36 -11.09
CA ASP A 181 -15.33 1.01 -11.32
C ASP A 181 -14.44 2.15 -10.81
N ASP A 182 -13.56 1.85 -9.85
CA ASP A 182 -12.59 2.78 -9.28
C ASP A 182 -11.23 2.82 -10.00
N SER A 183 -11.03 1.95 -10.99
CA SER A 183 -9.77 1.87 -11.77
C SER A 183 -9.66 2.96 -12.84
N ASP A 184 -8.43 3.35 -13.19
CA ASP A 184 -8.20 4.24 -14.33
C ASP A 184 -8.62 3.57 -15.64
N GLU A 185 -8.50 2.25 -15.72
CA GLU A 185 -8.99 1.44 -16.82
C GLU A 185 -10.52 1.55 -17.00
N ALA A 186 -11.30 1.66 -15.91
CA ALA A 186 -12.74 1.86 -16.01
C ALA A 186 -13.12 3.24 -16.56
N LYS A 187 -12.32 4.28 -16.30
CA LYS A 187 -12.51 5.60 -16.94
C LYS A 187 -12.29 5.49 -18.44
N THR A 188 -11.19 4.86 -18.87
CA THR A 188 -10.92 4.61 -20.29
C THR A 188 -12.01 3.76 -20.93
N ALA A 189 -12.41 2.66 -20.29
CA ALA A 189 -13.48 1.78 -20.79
C ALA A 189 -14.81 2.55 -20.95
N THR A 190 -15.15 3.42 -20.01
CA THR A 190 -16.33 4.30 -20.08
C THR A 190 -16.30 5.22 -21.29
N GLU A 191 -15.15 5.83 -21.58
CA GLU A 191 -14.96 6.68 -22.77
C GLU A 191 -15.10 5.88 -24.06
N ARG A 192 -14.53 4.66 -24.11
CA ARG A 192 -14.66 3.77 -25.28
C ARG A 192 -16.11 3.34 -25.51
N ILE A 193 -16.84 2.96 -24.47
CA ILE A 193 -18.27 2.59 -24.58
C ILE A 193 -19.08 3.75 -25.18
N LYS A 194 -18.85 4.97 -24.69
CA LYS A 194 -19.51 6.18 -25.23
C LYS A 194 -19.11 6.44 -26.68
N ALA A 195 -17.83 6.31 -27.03
CA ALA A 195 -17.34 6.49 -28.40
C ALA A 195 -17.94 5.46 -29.37
N LEU A 196 -18.23 4.26 -28.89
CA LEU A 196 -18.93 3.21 -29.63
C LEU A 196 -20.46 3.44 -29.71
N GLY A 197 -20.98 4.50 -29.10
CA GLY A 197 -22.40 4.87 -29.12
C GLY A 197 -23.29 4.04 -28.19
N GLU A 198 -22.70 3.34 -27.22
CA GLU A 198 -23.43 2.47 -26.30
C GLU A 198 -23.64 3.11 -24.92
N ARG A 199 -24.63 2.59 -24.19
CA ARG A 199 -24.92 3.04 -22.83
C ARG A 199 -23.95 2.40 -21.84
N VAL A 200 -23.31 3.24 -21.03
CA VAL A 200 -22.43 2.81 -19.94
C VAL A 200 -23.22 2.02 -18.90
N PRO A 201 -22.83 0.78 -18.54
CA PRO A 201 -23.50 0.00 -17.52
C PRO A 201 -23.27 0.61 -16.13
N ALA A 202 -24.23 0.41 -15.23
CA ALA A 202 -24.07 0.81 -13.84
C ALA A 202 -23.08 -0.15 -13.14
N PRO A 203 -22.12 0.37 -12.34
CA PRO A 203 -21.28 -0.48 -11.49
C PRO A 203 -22.12 -1.35 -10.57
N ILE A 204 -21.71 -2.61 -10.36
CA ILE A 204 -22.24 -3.36 -9.23
C ILE A 204 -21.59 -2.77 -7.98
N LYS A 205 -22.28 -1.83 -7.33
CA LYS A 205 -21.91 -1.45 -5.97
C LYS A 205 -21.96 -2.71 -5.14
N ALA A 206 -20.80 -3.23 -4.73
CA ALA A 206 -20.74 -4.31 -3.76
C ALA A 206 -21.65 -3.92 -2.59
N PRO A 207 -22.56 -4.81 -2.14
CA PRO A 207 -23.41 -4.50 -1.00
C PRO A 207 -22.49 -4.07 0.13
N ALA A 208 -22.74 -2.89 0.70
CA ALA A 208 -21.97 -2.38 1.82
C ALA A 208 -21.90 -3.51 2.85
N LYS A 209 -20.69 -4.08 3.02
CA LYS A 209 -20.46 -5.22 3.90
C LYS A 209 -21.14 -4.87 5.21
N PRO A 210 -22.17 -5.61 5.67
CA PRO A 210 -22.84 -5.26 6.91
C PRO A 210 -21.75 -5.22 7.97
N LEU A 211 -21.59 -4.05 8.60
CA LEU A 211 -20.78 -3.89 9.78
C LEU A 211 -21.32 -4.91 10.77
N PHE A 212 -20.69 -6.08 10.84
CA PHE A 212 -20.84 -6.99 11.96
C PHE A 212 -20.31 -6.20 13.15
N ARG A 213 -21.24 -5.53 13.81
CA ARG A 213 -21.06 -4.91 15.11
C ARG A 213 -20.52 -6.02 16.00
N LEU A 214 -19.20 -6.01 16.22
CA LEU A 214 -18.58 -6.77 17.30
C LEU A 214 -19.28 -6.30 18.57
N MET A 215 -20.32 -7.04 18.96
CA MET A 215 -20.84 -7.03 20.31
C MET A 215 -19.75 -7.73 21.12
N ILE A 216 -18.78 -6.94 21.57
CA ILE A 216 -17.92 -7.33 22.67
C ILE A 216 -18.87 -7.43 23.85
N SER A 217 -19.26 -8.66 24.15
CA SER A 217 -19.96 -9.01 25.37
C SER A 217 -19.06 -8.59 26.53
N GLU A 218 -19.52 -7.61 27.30
CA GLU A 218 -19.08 -7.40 28.67
C GLU A 218 -19.42 -8.69 29.44
N SER A 219 -18.49 -9.64 29.47
CA SER A 219 -18.55 -10.79 30.36
C SER A 219 -17.87 -10.39 31.66
N SER A 220 -18.72 -10.26 32.66
CA SER A 220 -18.44 -10.11 34.07
C SER A 220 -17.30 -10.98 34.60
N GLY A 221 -16.47 -10.35 35.43
CA GLY A 221 -15.96 -10.86 36.70
C GLY A 221 -15.46 -12.29 36.78
N GLU A 222 -14.14 -12.44 36.91
CA GLU A 222 -13.60 -13.41 37.86
C GLU A 222 -12.28 -12.90 38.45
N GLU A 223 -12.38 -12.51 39.72
CA GLU A 223 -11.32 -12.12 40.61
C GLU A 223 -10.51 -13.37 40.97
N THR A 224 -9.37 -13.58 40.32
CA THR A 224 -8.42 -14.64 40.72
C THR A 224 -7.34 -14.03 41.61
N THR A 225 -7.39 -14.43 42.87
CA THR A 225 -6.43 -14.16 43.93
C THR A 225 -5.01 -14.62 43.57
N ILE A 226 -4.04 -13.72 43.74
CA ILE A 226 -2.61 -14.00 43.58
C ILE A 226 -2.08 -14.58 44.90
N PRO A 227 -1.54 -15.82 44.95
CA PRO A 227 -0.80 -16.27 46.11
C PRO A 227 0.59 -15.61 46.15
N LYS A 228 0.81 -14.91 47.25
CA LYS A 228 2.08 -14.39 47.75
C LYS A 228 2.93 -15.55 48.28
N ASN A 229 4.04 -15.89 47.60
CA ASN A 229 5.32 -16.38 48.16
C ASN A 229 6.10 -17.25 47.16
N ALA A 230 7.25 -16.76 46.72
CA ALA A 230 8.42 -17.60 46.45
C ALA A 230 9.67 -16.75 46.68
N ALA A 231 10.52 -17.22 47.59
CA ALA A 231 11.75 -16.59 48.02
C ALA A 231 12.80 -16.52 46.89
N PRO A 232 13.74 -15.56 46.92
CA PRO A 232 14.86 -15.53 45.99
C PRO A 232 15.85 -16.67 46.29
N GLU A 233 16.14 -17.44 45.25
CA GLU A 233 17.18 -18.47 45.18
C GLU A 233 18.58 -17.81 45.26
N PRO A 234 19.52 -18.33 46.07
CA PRO A 234 20.86 -17.73 46.21
C PRO A 234 21.78 -18.07 45.02
N GLU A 235 22.53 -17.07 44.57
CA GLU A 235 23.54 -17.15 43.51
C GLU A 235 24.65 -18.19 43.79
N PRO A 236 25.14 -18.92 42.76
CA PRO A 236 26.32 -19.75 42.89
C PRO A 236 27.61 -18.90 42.88
N ARG A 237 28.35 -18.96 43.98
CA ARG A 237 29.71 -18.42 44.13
C ARG A 237 30.66 -19.02 43.09
N ALA A 238 31.36 -18.15 42.37
CA ALA A 238 32.52 -18.52 41.57
C ALA A 238 33.68 -18.96 42.48
N GLN A 239 34.20 -20.16 42.22
CA GLN A 239 35.42 -20.69 42.83
C GLN A 239 36.63 -19.95 42.23
N GLN A 240 37.42 -19.32 43.09
CA GLN A 240 38.79 -18.92 42.79
C GLN A 240 39.68 -20.17 42.91
N HIS A 241 40.46 -20.46 41.86
CA HIS A 241 41.56 -21.41 41.91
C HIS A 241 42.90 -20.67 42.08
N PRO A 242 43.89 -21.32 42.72
CA PRO A 242 45.16 -20.72 43.16
C PRO A 242 46.14 -20.41 42.02
#